data_AF-A0AAU9ISG0-F1
#
_entry.id   AF-A0AAU9ISG0-F1
#
_cell.length_a   1.000
_cell.length_b   1.000
_cell.length_c   1.000
_cell.angle_alpha   90.00
_cell.angle_beta   90.00
_cell.angle_gamma   90.00
#
_symmetry.space_group_name_H-M   'P 1'
#
loop_
_entity.id
_entity.type
_entity.pdbx_description
1 polymer ?
#
loop_
_entity_poly.entity_id
_entity_poly.type
_entity_poly.pdbx_seq_one_letter_code
_entity_poly.pdbx_strand_id
1 'polypeptide(L)'
;MTLEIYLAILIGFSENIRKYRPKLLNNLDIIMADLLEELKDLDEEDENYIFLDKFGNPQLRIELNIHWNLLPNKCILLTCNANESLGYLRFRIGETMEKYPTFSGLSNLTAYNLTSNKVSLPKEGTCGEFTKSGDHISCDITSQDMWIDVRIESINFNLRVQFEVKVNLNLTIDKLKLSLVEIANKLLRAKSLRANYDENDIEFNKIPVDKESLSQDLTAPVLDGSEILKKLIKVDGDKEVSTVFDYLDRYAMCFLNKTKKDRSTYGIDFQPSFMGADSLIRVLDSLPIRGLRVEPTVFSSSMEVKEAEISRKRSFVAKKVPNFCLCNIC
;
A
#
# COMPACT_ATOMS: atom_id res chain seq x y z
N MET A 1 46.76 9.27 -49.46
CA MET A 1 45.30 9.24 -49.68
C MET A 1 44.65 9.33 -48.32
N THR A 2 44.09 10.50 -48.06
CA THR A 2 44.26 11.23 -46.80
C THR A 2 42.94 11.40 -46.06
N LEU A 3 43.06 11.62 -44.76
CA LEU A 3 42.03 11.98 -43.76
C LEU A 3 40.99 13.02 -44.28
N GLU A 4 41.38 13.82 -45.26
CA GLU A 4 40.55 14.83 -45.94
C GLU A 4 39.35 14.23 -46.69
N ILE A 5 39.47 13.02 -47.26
CA ILE A 5 38.35 12.36 -47.94
C ILE A 5 37.28 11.93 -46.92
N TYR A 6 37.70 11.46 -45.74
CA TYR A 6 36.79 11.09 -44.67
C TYR A 6 36.07 12.30 -44.07
N LEU A 7 36.77 13.43 -43.90
CA LEU A 7 36.14 14.68 -43.45
C LEU A 7 35.14 15.22 -44.48
N ALA A 8 35.46 15.16 -45.78
CA ALA A 8 34.55 15.60 -46.84
C ALA A 8 33.26 14.76 -46.89
N ILE A 9 33.36 13.45 -46.67
CA ILE A 9 32.18 12.56 -46.61
C ILE A 9 31.32 12.87 -45.37
N LEU A 10 31.93 13.09 -44.20
CA LEU A 10 31.19 13.41 -42.96
C LEU A 10 30.50 14.78 -43.02
N ILE A 11 31.16 15.78 -43.62
CA ILE A 11 30.57 17.11 -43.84
C ILE A 11 29.41 17.01 -44.85
N GLY A 12 29.58 16.25 -45.94
CA GLY A 12 28.51 16.02 -46.93
C GLY A 12 27.28 15.29 -46.37
N PHE A 13 27.47 14.36 -45.43
CA PHE A 13 26.37 13.70 -44.71
C PHE A 13 25.64 14.67 -43.76
N SER A 14 26.39 15.53 -43.06
CA SER A 14 25.83 16.55 -42.16
C SER A 14 24.95 17.56 -42.90
N GLU A 15 25.40 18.05 -44.06
CA GLU A 15 24.64 19.01 -44.87
C GLU A 15 23.38 18.39 -45.49
N ASN A 16 23.45 17.14 -45.95
CA ASN A 16 22.27 16.44 -46.45
C ASN A 16 21.21 16.25 -45.36
N ILE A 17 21.60 15.82 -44.15
CA ILE A 17 20.66 15.68 -43.03
C ILE A 17 20.01 17.03 -42.70
N ARG A 18 20.77 18.13 -42.71
CA ARG A 18 20.24 19.48 -42.47
C ARG A 18 19.26 19.94 -43.54
N LYS A 19 19.49 19.56 -44.80
CA LYS A 19 18.66 19.95 -45.95
C LYS A 19 17.34 19.18 -46.04
N TYR A 20 17.32 17.92 -45.61
CA TYR A 20 16.12 17.07 -45.69
C TYR A 20 15.27 17.04 -44.41
N ARG A 21 15.83 17.43 -43.25
CA ARG A 21 15.10 17.47 -41.96
C ARG A 21 13.82 18.33 -41.99
N PRO A 22 13.79 19.54 -42.59
CA PRO A 22 12.57 20.36 -42.60
C PRO A 22 11.45 19.77 -43.46
N LYS A 23 11.80 19.11 -44.58
CA LYS A 23 10.81 18.44 -45.45
C LYS A 23 10.24 17.17 -44.83
N LEU A 24 11.06 16.43 -44.09
CA LEU A 24 10.61 15.26 -43.33
C LEU A 24 9.68 15.65 -42.18
N LEU A 25 10.00 16.73 -41.46
CA LEU A 25 9.15 17.26 -40.37
C LEU A 25 7.81 17.78 -40.90
N ASN A 26 7.79 18.57 -41.97
CA ASN A 26 6.53 19.07 -42.53
C ASN A 26 5.63 17.95 -43.08
N ASN A 27 6.21 16.89 -43.67
CA ASN A 27 5.41 15.74 -44.11
C ASN A 27 4.88 14.93 -42.93
N LEU A 28 5.62 14.85 -41.82
CA LEU A 28 5.17 14.20 -40.59
C LEU A 28 4.03 14.97 -39.91
N ASP A 29 4.11 16.30 -39.89
CA ASP A 29 3.06 17.14 -39.31
C ASP A 29 1.75 17.08 -40.12
N ILE A 30 1.83 16.98 -41.45
CA ILE A 30 0.66 16.79 -42.32
C ILE A 30 0.06 15.38 -42.14
N ILE A 31 0.90 14.34 -42.09
CA ILE A 31 0.43 12.96 -41.85
C ILE A 31 -0.19 12.83 -40.45
N MET A 32 0.37 13.48 -39.43
CA MET A 32 -0.21 13.48 -38.08
C MET A 32 -1.49 14.30 -37.99
N ALA A 33 -1.63 15.39 -38.75
CA ALA A 33 -2.87 16.17 -38.80
C ALA A 33 -4.00 15.37 -39.47
N ASP A 34 -3.74 14.72 -40.60
CA ASP A 34 -4.72 13.86 -41.29
C ASP A 34 -5.12 12.66 -40.41
N LEU A 35 -4.16 12.02 -39.71
CA LEU A 35 -4.45 10.94 -38.74
C LEU A 35 -5.27 11.42 -37.54
N LEU A 36 -5.04 12.65 -37.05
CA LEU A 36 -5.79 13.23 -35.94
C LEU A 36 -7.19 13.70 -36.35
N GLU A 37 -7.39 14.03 -37.62
CA GLU A 37 -8.70 14.37 -38.20
C GLU A 37 -9.51 13.09 -38.49
N GLU A 38 -8.88 12.04 -39.04
CA GLU A 38 -9.50 10.71 -39.15
C GLU A 38 -9.86 10.08 -37.79
N LEU A 39 -9.06 10.33 -36.73
CA LEU A 39 -9.36 9.88 -35.37
C LEU A 39 -10.51 10.65 -34.72
N LYS A 40 -10.77 11.91 -35.12
CA LYS A 40 -11.91 12.68 -34.60
C LYS A 40 -13.25 12.23 -35.18
N ASP A 41 -13.25 11.74 -36.41
CA ASP A 41 -14.46 11.21 -37.06
C ASP A 41 -14.81 9.78 -36.58
N LEU A 42 -13.90 9.10 -35.86
CA LEU A 42 -14.12 7.76 -35.28
C LEU A 42 -14.73 7.79 -33.88
N ASP A 43 -14.81 8.95 -33.22
CA ASP A 43 -15.32 9.06 -31.83
C ASP A 43 -16.86 9.14 -31.74
N GLU A 44 -17.60 9.22 -32.86
CA GLU A 44 -19.07 9.41 -32.86
C GLU A 44 -19.91 8.19 -33.30
N GLU A 45 -19.32 7.08 -33.73
CA GLU A 45 -20.05 5.83 -33.97
C GLU A 45 -19.60 4.75 -32.98
N ASP A 46 -20.51 4.31 -32.12
CA ASP A 46 -20.38 3.20 -31.16
C ASP A 46 -19.52 2.04 -31.71
N GLU A 47 -18.21 2.07 -31.42
CA GLU A 47 -17.30 0.96 -31.70
C GLU A 47 -17.65 -0.21 -30.77
N ASN A 48 -18.66 -0.99 -31.16
CA ASN A 48 -18.89 -2.33 -30.66
C ASN A 48 -17.75 -3.23 -31.14
N TYR A 49 -16.58 -3.13 -30.50
CA TYR A 49 -15.49 -4.08 -30.71
C TYR A 49 -16.00 -5.49 -30.40
N ILE A 50 -16.07 -6.34 -31.42
CA ILE A 50 -16.40 -7.75 -31.28
C ILE A 50 -15.16 -8.47 -30.74
N PHE A 51 -15.13 -8.71 -29.43
CA PHE A 51 -14.06 -9.49 -28.80
C PHE A 51 -14.36 -10.99 -28.93
N LEU A 52 -13.41 -11.78 -29.40
CA LEU A 52 -13.60 -13.22 -29.54
C LEU A 52 -13.13 -13.96 -28.27
N ASP A 53 -13.89 -14.96 -27.82
CA ASP A 53 -13.44 -15.87 -26.78
C ASP A 53 -12.31 -16.79 -27.27
N LYS A 54 -11.78 -17.64 -26.38
CA LYS A 54 -10.73 -18.63 -26.69
C LYS A 54 -11.13 -19.64 -27.78
N PHE A 55 -12.39 -19.68 -28.19
CA PHE A 55 -12.94 -20.52 -29.24
C PHE A 55 -13.33 -19.73 -30.49
N GLY A 56 -13.07 -18.42 -30.53
CA GLY A 56 -13.39 -17.56 -31.66
C GLY A 56 -14.83 -17.02 -31.67
N ASN A 57 -15.60 -17.17 -30.58
CA ASN A 57 -16.99 -16.67 -30.55
C ASN A 57 -17.05 -15.21 -30.08
N PRO A 58 -17.88 -14.37 -30.70
CA PRO A 58 -18.08 -12.99 -30.28
C PRO A 58 -18.64 -12.92 -28.86
N GLN A 59 -18.01 -12.11 -28.02
CA GLN A 59 -18.37 -11.81 -26.64
C GLN A 59 -18.60 -10.31 -26.51
N LEU A 60 -19.74 -9.96 -25.91
CA LEU A 60 -20.01 -8.58 -25.53
C LEU A 60 -19.15 -8.24 -24.31
N ARG A 61 -18.23 -7.29 -24.48
CA ARG A 61 -17.34 -6.81 -23.43
C ARG A 61 -18.01 -5.64 -22.71
N ILE A 62 -17.97 -5.64 -21.38
CA ILE A 62 -18.56 -4.62 -20.51
C ILE A 62 -17.41 -3.98 -19.73
N GLU A 63 -17.22 -2.68 -19.91
CA GLU A 63 -16.28 -1.88 -19.13
C GLU A 63 -16.97 -1.28 -17.92
N LEU A 64 -16.41 -1.51 -16.74
CA LEU A 64 -17.00 -1.15 -15.46
C LEU A 64 -16.04 -0.28 -14.66
N ASN A 65 -16.57 0.80 -14.10
CA ASN A 65 -15.86 1.65 -13.15
C ASN A 65 -16.15 1.14 -11.73
N ILE A 66 -15.22 0.40 -11.14
CA ILE A 66 -15.40 -0.18 -9.81
C ILE A 66 -14.85 0.77 -8.75
N HIS A 67 -15.69 1.11 -7.79
CA HIS A 67 -15.41 2.02 -6.71
C HIS A 67 -15.37 1.27 -5.37
N TRP A 68 -14.24 1.32 -4.67
CA TRP A 68 -14.17 0.81 -3.31
C TRP A 68 -14.74 1.85 -2.33
N ASN A 69 -15.72 1.44 -1.51
CA ASN A 69 -16.47 2.36 -0.64
C ASN A 69 -15.66 2.96 0.52
N LEU A 70 -14.46 2.47 0.79
CA LEU A 70 -13.61 2.92 1.89
C LEU A 70 -12.56 3.92 1.38
N LEU A 71 -12.41 5.05 2.08
CA LEU A 71 -11.44 6.10 1.77
C LEU A 71 -9.99 5.61 1.91
N PRO A 72 -9.05 5.94 0.99
CA PRO A 72 -9.24 6.81 -0.15
C PRO A 72 -10.02 6.10 -1.27
N ASN A 73 -10.97 6.84 -1.84
CA ASN A 73 -11.80 6.40 -2.96
C ASN A 73 -10.90 5.96 -4.12
N LYS A 74 -10.72 4.64 -4.26
CA LYS A 74 -10.00 4.06 -5.40
C LYS A 74 -11.02 3.61 -6.43
N CYS A 75 -10.89 4.17 -7.62
CA CYS A 75 -11.58 3.72 -8.81
C CYS A 75 -10.65 2.81 -9.61
N ILE A 76 -11.16 1.65 -10.03
CA ILE A 76 -10.47 0.78 -10.98
C ILE A 76 -11.35 0.60 -12.20
N LEU A 77 -10.73 0.67 -13.37
CA LEU A 77 -11.38 0.24 -14.60
C LEU A 77 -11.21 -1.26 -14.71
N LEU A 78 -12.31 -1.99 -14.74
CA LEU A 78 -12.32 -3.43 -14.91
C LEU A 78 -13.15 -3.78 -16.12
N THR A 79 -12.66 -4.71 -16.91
CA THR A 79 -13.43 -5.23 -18.02
C THR A 79 -13.83 -6.67 -17.82
N CYS A 80 -15.09 -6.99 -18.09
CA CYS A 80 -15.65 -8.33 -18.01
C CYS A 80 -16.44 -8.68 -19.27
N ASN A 81 -16.74 -9.95 -19.47
CA ASN A 81 -17.66 -10.36 -20.52
C ASN A 81 -19.09 -10.35 -19.98
N ALA A 82 -20.07 -9.99 -20.82
CA ALA A 82 -21.48 -9.98 -20.43
C ALA A 82 -21.96 -11.36 -19.92
N ASN A 83 -21.41 -12.44 -20.48
CA ASN A 83 -21.74 -13.82 -20.13
C ASN A 83 -21.01 -14.33 -18.88
N GLU A 84 -20.06 -13.58 -18.31
CA GLU A 84 -19.40 -13.96 -17.06
C GLU A 84 -20.37 -13.85 -15.89
N SER A 85 -20.22 -14.74 -14.91
CA SER A 85 -21.06 -14.69 -13.71
C SER A 85 -20.69 -13.50 -12.82
N LEU A 86 -21.67 -12.95 -12.10
CA LEU A 86 -21.40 -11.94 -11.08
C LEU A 86 -20.48 -12.47 -9.95
N GLY A 87 -20.45 -13.78 -9.73
CA GLY A 87 -19.48 -14.40 -8.82
C GLY A 87 -18.04 -14.26 -9.32
N TYR A 88 -17.81 -14.49 -10.61
CA TYR A 88 -16.50 -14.30 -11.23
C TYR A 88 -16.09 -12.82 -11.28
N LEU A 89 -17.04 -11.91 -11.53
CA LEU A 89 -16.80 -10.47 -11.43
C LEU A 89 -16.29 -10.07 -10.03
N ARG A 90 -16.92 -10.57 -8.96
CA ARG A 90 -16.49 -10.32 -7.57
C ARG A 90 -15.06 -10.79 -7.29
N PHE A 91 -14.70 -11.94 -7.83
CA PHE A 91 -13.35 -12.48 -7.74
C PHE A 91 -12.34 -11.61 -8.51
N ARG A 92 -12.65 -11.23 -9.76
CA ARG A 92 -11.80 -10.37 -10.61
C ARG A 92 -11.57 -8.99 -10.00
N ILE A 93 -12.58 -8.41 -9.35
CA ILE A 93 -12.42 -7.16 -8.60
C ILE A 93 -11.40 -7.37 -7.48
N GLY A 94 -11.54 -8.45 -6.69
CA GLY A 94 -10.60 -8.80 -5.63
C GLY A 94 -9.17 -8.96 -6.12
N GLU A 95 -8.95 -9.76 -7.17
CA GLU A 95 -7.64 -9.97 -7.80
C GLU A 95 -7.02 -8.66 -8.29
N THR A 96 -7.83 -7.75 -8.84
CA THR A 96 -7.34 -6.44 -9.25
C THR A 96 -6.97 -5.58 -8.04
N MET A 97 -7.73 -5.68 -6.94
CA MET A 97 -7.47 -4.95 -5.71
C MET A 97 -6.20 -5.41 -4.99
N GLU A 98 -5.78 -6.67 -5.14
CA GLU A 98 -4.52 -7.20 -4.57
C GLU A 98 -3.27 -6.43 -5.04
N LYS A 99 -3.35 -5.73 -6.18
CA LYS A 99 -2.25 -4.90 -6.71
C LYS A 99 -2.03 -3.62 -5.91
N TYR A 100 -2.98 -3.22 -5.05
CA TYR A 100 -2.85 -2.00 -4.27
C TYR A 100 -2.07 -2.21 -2.97
N PRO A 101 -1.31 -1.20 -2.51
CA PRO A 101 -0.53 -1.31 -1.27
C PRO A 101 -1.34 -1.73 -0.04
N THR A 102 -2.61 -1.34 0.08
CA THR A 102 -3.44 -1.75 1.24
C THR A 102 -3.65 -3.27 1.31
N PHE A 103 -3.73 -3.93 0.15
CA PHE A 103 -4.10 -5.34 0.01
C PHE A 103 -2.96 -6.25 -0.47
N SER A 104 -1.85 -5.67 -0.93
CA SER A 104 -0.69 -6.42 -1.40
C SER A 104 -0.25 -7.49 -0.41
N GLY A 105 -0.08 -8.72 -0.88
CA GLY A 105 0.29 -9.89 -0.06
C GLY A 105 -0.88 -10.54 0.71
N LEU A 106 -2.08 -9.97 0.62
CA LEU A 106 -3.31 -10.70 0.90
C LEU A 106 -3.72 -11.48 -0.36
N SER A 107 -4.41 -12.59 -0.15
CA SER A 107 -4.84 -13.50 -1.20
C SER A 107 -6.31 -13.81 -1.03
N ASN A 108 -6.97 -14.22 -2.13
CA ASN A 108 -8.39 -14.55 -2.15
C ASN A 108 -9.25 -13.36 -1.71
N LEU A 109 -8.89 -12.15 -2.13
CA LEU A 109 -9.78 -11.01 -1.97
C LEU A 109 -11.06 -11.24 -2.75
N THR A 110 -12.18 -10.83 -2.17
CA THR A 110 -13.49 -10.92 -2.81
C THR A 110 -14.24 -9.62 -2.60
N ALA A 111 -14.86 -9.14 -3.68
CA ALA A 111 -15.77 -8.02 -3.59
C ALA A 111 -17.16 -8.49 -3.14
N TYR A 112 -17.82 -7.69 -2.30
CA TYR A 112 -19.18 -7.93 -1.83
C TYR A 112 -19.96 -6.60 -1.79
N ASN A 113 -21.27 -6.69 -1.54
CA ASN A 113 -22.18 -5.53 -1.56
C ASN A 113 -22.08 -4.69 -2.85
N LEU A 114 -21.90 -5.35 -3.99
CA LEU A 114 -21.84 -4.67 -5.29
C LEU A 114 -23.14 -3.88 -5.51
N THR A 115 -23.00 -2.61 -5.82
CA THR A 115 -24.10 -1.67 -6.01
C THR A 115 -23.89 -0.89 -7.29
N SER A 116 -24.84 -0.97 -8.23
CA SER A 116 -24.86 -0.16 -9.46
C SER A 116 -26.01 0.83 -9.37
N ASN A 117 -25.77 2.12 -9.58
CA ASN A 117 -26.81 3.16 -9.51
C ASN A 117 -27.67 3.11 -8.23
N LYS A 118 -27.05 2.85 -7.08
CA LYS A 118 -27.69 2.66 -5.75
C LYS A 118 -28.58 1.41 -5.62
N VAL A 119 -28.56 0.51 -6.60
CA VAL A 119 -29.25 -0.78 -6.56
C VAL A 119 -28.25 -1.90 -6.28
N SER A 120 -28.55 -2.74 -5.29
CA SER A 120 -27.69 -3.88 -4.94
C SER A 120 -27.78 -4.96 -5.99
N LEU A 121 -26.61 -5.42 -6.46
CA LEU A 121 -26.49 -6.50 -7.43
C LEU A 121 -26.67 -7.86 -6.74
N PRO A 122 -27.41 -8.80 -7.35
CA PRO A 122 -27.63 -10.12 -6.77
C PRO A 122 -26.34 -10.93 -6.68
N LYS A 123 -26.35 -11.97 -5.83
CA LYS A 123 -25.19 -12.87 -5.67
C LYS A 123 -24.92 -13.71 -6.91
N GLU A 124 -25.97 -14.07 -7.64
CA GLU A 124 -25.95 -14.95 -8.81
C GLU A 124 -26.49 -14.21 -10.04
N GLY A 125 -26.26 -14.77 -11.23
CA GLY A 125 -26.62 -14.17 -12.52
C GLY A 125 -25.39 -13.76 -13.35
N THR A 126 -25.64 -13.25 -14.55
CA THR A 126 -24.57 -12.84 -15.49
C THR A 126 -24.33 -11.33 -15.44
N CYS A 127 -23.14 -10.87 -15.84
CA CYS A 127 -22.81 -9.45 -15.80
C CYS A 127 -23.73 -8.63 -16.71
N GLY A 128 -24.05 -9.13 -17.92
CA GLY A 128 -24.89 -8.43 -18.90
C GLY A 128 -26.36 -8.28 -18.51
N GLU A 129 -26.85 -9.10 -17.58
CA GLU A 129 -28.21 -8.96 -17.03
C GLU A 129 -28.36 -7.71 -16.15
N PHE A 130 -27.29 -7.30 -15.47
CA PHE A 130 -27.37 -6.28 -14.41
C PHE A 130 -26.47 -5.06 -14.62
N THR A 131 -25.56 -5.11 -15.59
CA THR A 131 -24.58 -4.07 -15.84
C THR A 131 -24.45 -3.77 -17.33
N LYS A 132 -24.07 -2.54 -17.64
CA LYS A 132 -23.77 -2.06 -19.00
C LYS A 132 -22.40 -1.41 -19.03
N SER A 133 -21.84 -1.29 -20.23
CA SER A 133 -20.55 -0.61 -20.40
C SER A 133 -20.66 0.83 -19.93
N GLY A 134 -19.68 1.30 -19.16
CA GLY A 134 -19.67 2.61 -18.52
C GLY A 134 -20.31 2.64 -17.12
N ASP A 135 -20.97 1.57 -16.67
CA ASP A 135 -21.60 1.56 -15.35
C ASP A 135 -20.58 1.74 -14.21
N HIS A 136 -21.01 2.47 -13.19
CA HIS A 136 -20.27 2.65 -11.94
C HIS A 136 -20.78 1.67 -10.88
N ILE A 137 -19.89 0.81 -10.40
CA ILE A 137 -20.21 -0.18 -9.37
C ILE A 137 -19.45 0.16 -8.09
N SER A 138 -20.16 0.49 -7.03
CA SER A 138 -19.60 0.52 -5.68
C SER A 138 -19.50 -0.89 -5.10
N CYS A 139 -18.43 -1.18 -4.38
CA CYS A 139 -18.27 -2.45 -3.68
C CYS A 139 -17.47 -2.30 -2.38
N ASP A 140 -17.66 -3.27 -1.50
CA ASP A 140 -16.79 -3.53 -0.36
C ASP A 140 -15.83 -4.67 -0.69
N ILE A 141 -14.67 -4.71 -0.03
CA ILE A 141 -13.63 -5.74 -0.24
C ILE A 141 -13.41 -6.49 1.06
N THR A 142 -13.36 -7.82 0.98
CA THR A 142 -13.06 -8.67 2.13
C THR A 142 -12.05 -9.76 1.76
N SER A 143 -11.38 -10.26 2.79
CA SER A 143 -10.45 -11.39 2.76
C SER A 143 -10.56 -12.12 4.10
N GLN A 144 -9.97 -13.30 4.22
CA GLN A 144 -9.87 -14.00 5.50
C GLN A 144 -8.81 -13.38 6.42
N ASP A 145 -7.88 -12.61 5.85
CA ASP A 145 -6.74 -12.05 6.54
C ASP A 145 -6.66 -10.54 6.34
N MET A 146 -5.97 -9.86 7.25
CA MET A 146 -5.60 -8.46 7.09
C MET A 146 -4.18 -8.19 7.58
N TRP A 147 -3.64 -7.05 7.16
CA TRP A 147 -2.42 -6.50 7.71
C TRP A 147 -2.76 -5.59 8.90
N ILE A 148 -2.03 -5.72 10.01
CA ILE A 148 -2.06 -4.81 11.15
C ILE A 148 -0.69 -4.15 11.27
N ASP A 149 -0.67 -2.83 11.37
CA ASP A 149 0.53 -2.03 11.55
C ASP A 149 0.80 -1.91 13.06
N VAL A 150 1.82 -2.62 13.55
CA VAL A 150 2.10 -2.77 14.98
C VAL A 150 3.31 -1.94 15.39
N ARG A 151 3.14 -1.18 16.48
CA ARG A 151 4.23 -0.56 17.24
C ARG A 151 4.32 -1.16 18.63
N ILE A 152 5.49 -1.63 19.01
CA ILE A 152 5.79 -2.15 20.35
C ILE A 152 6.80 -1.21 21.02
N GLU A 153 6.47 -0.73 22.21
CA GLU A 153 7.36 0.09 23.04
C GLU A 153 7.67 -0.61 24.35
N SER A 154 8.95 -0.88 24.60
CA SER A 154 9.43 -1.33 25.90
C SER A 154 9.96 -0.16 26.71
N ILE A 155 9.25 0.16 27.79
CA ILE A 155 9.61 1.23 28.73
C ILE A 155 10.90 0.86 29.48
N ASN A 156 11.09 -0.42 29.80
CA ASN A 156 12.26 -0.87 30.57
C ASN A 156 13.58 -0.73 29.78
N PHE A 157 13.53 -0.92 28.46
CA PHE A 157 14.72 -0.95 27.61
C PHE A 157 14.85 0.26 26.68
N ASN A 158 13.90 1.20 26.71
CA ASN A 158 13.79 2.28 25.74
C ASN A 158 13.88 1.78 24.29
N LEU A 159 13.20 0.65 24.03
CA LEU A 159 13.16 0.01 22.74
C LEU A 159 11.83 0.31 22.06
N ARG A 160 11.88 0.74 20.80
CA ARG A 160 10.70 0.82 19.94
C ARG A 160 10.89 -0.11 18.76
N VAL A 161 9.88 -0.93 18.49
CA VAL A 161 9.84 -1.83 17.34
C VAL A 161 8.60 -1.52 16.52
N GLN A 162 8.74 -1.43 15.20
CA GLN A 162 7.63 -1.24 14.27
C GLN A 162 7.68 -2.27 13.16
N PHE A 163 6.53 -2.89 12.86
CA PHE A 163 6.38 -3.86 11.78
C PHE A 163 4.90 -4.02 11.37
N GLU A 164 4.67 -4.63 10.22
CA GLU A 164 3.33 -5.01 9.75
C GLU A 164 3.16 -6.52 9.82
N VAL A 165 2.04 -6.98 10.37
CA VAL A 165 1.76 -8.38 10.64
C VAL A 165 0.48 -8.87 9.95
N LYS A 166 0.55 -10.03 9.29
CA LYS A 166 -0.62 -10.67 8.68
C LYS A 166 -1.34 -11.49 9.73
N VAL A 167 -2.62 -11.19 9.94
CA VAL A 167 -3.46 -11.87 10.93
C VAL A 167 -4.75 -12.36 10.29
N ASN A 168 -5.27 -13.45 10.83
CA ASN A 168 -6.60 -13.90 10.46
C ASN A 168 -7.66 -13.03 11.14
N LEU A 169 -8.72 -12.70 10.41
CA LEU A 169 -9.81 -11.85 10.91
C LEU A 169 -10.56 -12.44 12.12
N ASN A 170 -10.59 -13.76 12.25
CA ASN A 170 -11.27 -14.46 13.34
C ASN A 170 -10.35 -14.69 14.56
N LEU A 171 -9.10 -14.19 14.52
CA LEU A 171 -8.19 -14.26 15.66
C LEU A 171 -8.69 -13.33 16.77
N THR A 172 -8.66 -13.79 18.03
CA THR A 172 -9.00 -12.93 19.17
C THR A 172 -7.86 -11.98 19.50
N ILE A 173 -8.19 -10.83 20.07
CA ILE A 173 -7.21 -9.81 20.46
C ILE A 173 -6.21 -10.36 21.49
N ASP A 174 -6.64 -11.20 22.44
CA ASP A 174 -5.72 -11.82 23.41
C ASP A 174 -4.71 -12.76 22.75
N LYS A 175 -5.12 -13.54 21.76
CA LYS A 175 -4.18 -14.40 21.01
C LYS A 175 -3.19 -13.57 20.18
N LEU A 176 -3.65 -12.47 19.59
CA LEU A 176 -2.77 -11.52 18.90
C LEU A 176 -1.77 -10.92 19.89
N LYS A 177 -2.26 -10.39 21.02
CA LYS A 177 -1.47 -9.80 22.09
C LYS A 177 -0.38 -10.75 22.59
N LEU A 178 -0.71 -12.00 22.88
CA LEU A 178 0.26 -13.04 23.28
C LEU A 178 1.35 -13.25 22.21
N SER A 179 0.95 -13.30 20.94
CA SER A 179 1.89 -13.48 19.84
C SER A 179 2.85 -12.29 19.71
N LEU A 180 2.36 -11.07 19.93
CA LEU A 180 3.18 -9.86 19.93
C LEU A 180 4.17 -9.81 21.11
N VAL A 181 3.77 -10.28 22.30
CA VAL A 181 4.69 -10.45 23.44
C VAL A 181 5.80 -11.43 23.10
N GLU A 182 5.47 -12.56 22.48
CA GLU A 182 6.46 -13.56 22.10
C GLU A 182 7.46 -13.02 21.08
N ILE A 183 6.97 -12.29 20.06
CA ILE A 183 7.81 -11.58 19.08
C ILE A 183 8.74 -10.60 19.81
N ALA A 184 8.22 -9.78 20.72
CA ALA A 184 9.03 -8.81 21.45
C ALA A 184 10.10 -9.46 22.31
N ASN A 185 9.76 -10.53 23.05
CA ASN A 185 10.72 -11.29 23.85
C ASN A 185 11.84 -11.88 22.99
N LYS A 186 11.49 -12.46 21.84
CA LYS A 186 12.47 -13.03 20.92
C LYS A 186 13.38 -11.95 20.31
N LEU A 187 12.83 -10.79 19.94
CA LEU A 187 13.59 -9.62 19.49
C LEU A 187 14.54 -9.09 20.56
N LEU A 188 14.10 -9.04 21.82
CA LEU A 188 14.95 -8.61 22.94
C LEU A 188 16.10 -9.59 23.18
N ARG A 189 15.81 -10.90 23.23
CA ARG A 189 16.84 -11.95 23.38
C ARG A 189 17.86 -11.90 22.25
N ALA A 190 17.43 -11.64 21.03
CA ALA A 190 18.28 -11.46 19.87
C ALA A 190 19.23 -10.26 19.96
N LYS A 191 18.79 -9.19 20.62
CA LYS A 191 19.62 -8.03 20.96
C LYS A 191 20.41 -8.24 22.26
N SER A 192 20.47 -9.48 22.76
CA SER A 192 21.12 -9.86 24.00
C SER A 192 20.57 -9.12 25.23
N LEU A 193 19.32 -8.66 25.14
CA LEU A 193 18.58 -8.05 26.24
C LEU A 193 17.80 -9.16 26.96
N ARG A 194 18.14 -9.43 28.22
CA ARG A 194 17.50 -10.46 29.03
C ARG A 194 16.16 -9.96 29.57
N ALA A 195 15.14 -9.96 28.73
CA ALA A 195 13.77 -9.66 29.10
C ALA A 195 12.87 -10.87 28.85
N ASN A 196 11.88 -11.08 29.71
CA ASN A 196 10.85 -12.08 29.48
C ASN A 196 9.50 -11.58 29.96
N TYR A 197 8.80 -10.84 29.10
CA TYR A 197 7.46 -10.35 29.32
C TYR A 197 6.42 -11.47 29.24
N ASP A 198 5.35 -11.38 30.01
CA ASP A 198 4.16 -12.22 29.87
C ASP A 198 2.93 -11.39 29.45
N GLU A 199 1.77 -12.05 29.39
CA GLU A 199 0.51 -11.43 28.97
C GLU A 199 0.04 -10.27 29.87
N ASN A 200 0.44 -10.26 31.14
CA ASN A 200 0.09 -9.22 32.09
C ASN A 200 1.00 -8.00 31.96
N ASP A 201 2.17 -8.16 31.35
CA ASP A 201 3.15 -7.09 31.16
C ASP A 201 2.88 -6.24 29.91
N ILE A 202 1.87 -6.57 29.11
CA ILE A 202 1.55 -5.90 27.85
C ILE A 202 0.19 -5.17 27.91
N GLU A 203 0.22 -3.89 27.56
CA GLU A 203 -0.98 -3.10 27.30
C GLU A 203 -1.19 -3.00 25.78
N PHE A 204 -2.33 -3.53 25.29
CA PHE A 204 -2.68 -3.50 23.88
C PHE A 204 -3.74 -2.41 23.62
N ASN A 205 -3.42 -1.51 22.71
CA ASN A 205 -4.26 -0.38 22.35
C ASN A 205 -4.40 -0.27 20.83
N LYS A 206 -5.57 0.16 20.38
CA LYS A 206 -5.79 0.59 19.00
C LYS A 206 -5.46 2.08 18.89
N ILE A 207 -4.82 2.45 17.79
CA ILE A 207 -4.62 3.84 17.41
C ILE A 207 -5.74 4.21 16.42
N PRO A 208 -6.68 5.09 16.79
CA PRO A 208 -7.70 5.56 15.87
C PRO A 208 -7.07 6.47 14.82
N VAL A 209 -7.37 6.21 13.56
CA VAL A 209 -7.00 7.11 12.47
C VAL A 209 -8.18 7.98 12.10
N ASP A 210 -7.92 9.29 11.97
CA ASP A 210 -8.90 10.20 11.41
C ASP A 210 -9.04 9.93 9.91
N LYS A 211 -10.22 9.47 9.48
CA LYS A 211 -10.46 9.05 8.10
C LYS A 211 -10.26 10.20 7.10
N GLU A 212 -10.41 11.46 7.53
CA GLU A 212 -10.15 12.64 6.70
C GLU A 212 -8.65 12.83 6.40
N SER A 213 -7.79 12.40 7.33
CA SER A 213 -6.32 12.54 7.22
C SER A 213 -5.66 11.48 6.32
N LEU A 214 -6.36 10.39 5.99
CA LEU A 214 -5.91 9.31 5.10
C LEU A 214 -6.00 9.64 3.60
N SER A 215 -6.52 10.81 3.25
CA SER A 215 -6.79 11.21 1.85
C SER A 215 -5.55 11.53 1.02
N GLN A 216 -4.35 11.65 1.61
CA GLN A 216 -3.20 12.25 0.91
C GLN A 216 -1.96 11.37 0.69
N ASP A 217 -1.74 10.25 1.38
CA ASP A 217 -0.66 9.32 1.01
C ASP A 217 -0.73 8.02 1.81
N LEU A 218 -1.11 6.91 1.16
CA LEU A 218 -1.16 5.57 1.78
C LEU A 218 0.24 4.93 1.93
N THR A 219 1.31 5.61 1.50
CA THR A 219 2.67 5.08 1.49
C THR A 219 3.55 5.55 2.64
N ALA A 220 3.12 6.56 3.40
CA ALA A 220 3.87 7.02 4.57
C ALA A 220 3.48 6.19 5.81
N PRO A 221 4.45 5.69 6.61
CA PRO A 221 4.15 5.05 7.87
C PRO A 221 3.48 6.06 8.81
N VAL A 222 2.17 5.89 9.05
CA VAL A 222 1.36 6.78 9.90
C VAL A 222 1.92 6.87 11.33
N LEU A 223 2.75 5.92 11.76
CA LEU A 223 3.25 5.78 13.13
C LEU A 223 4.38 6.75 13.55
N ASP A 224 4.82 7.68 12.70
CA ASP A 224 5.96 8.59 13.01
C ASP A 224 5.62 9.86 13.82
N GLY A 225 4.38 9.98 14.32
CA GLY A 225 3.92 11.16 15.07
C GLY A 225 3.93 11.01 16.60
N SER A 226 4.50 11.99 17.32
CA SER A 226 4.37 12.11 18.80
C SER A 226 2.95 12.43 19.27
N GLU A 227 2.08 12.90 18.38
CA GLU A 227 0.68 13.26 18.71
C GLU A 227 -0.27 12.05 18.80
N ILE A 228 0.15 10.91 18.23
CA ILE A 228 -0.64 9.66 18.14
C ILE A 228 -0.95 9.07 19.51
N LEU A 229 -0.09 9.32 20.50
CA LEU A 229 -0.22 8.80 21.86
C LEU A 229 -1.42 9.39 22.64
N LYS A 230 -2.05 10.48 22.16
CA LYS A 230 -3.11 11.18 22.90
C LYS A 230 -4.51 10.59 22.76
N LYS A 231 -4.73 9.61 21.87
CA LYS A 231 -6.06 9.02 21.60
C LYS A 231 -6.05 7.49 21.55
N LEU A 232 -5.26 6.84 22.42
CA LEU A 232 -5.24 5.38 22.46
C LEU A 232 -6.57 4.81 22.96
N ILE A 233 -7.09 3.82 22.25
CA ILE A 233 -8.32 3.10 22.62
C ILE A 233 -7.93 1.73 23.14
N LYS A 234 -8.22 1.48 24.42
CA LYS A 234 -8.03 0.15 25.00
C LYS A 234 -9.01 -0.82 24.37
N VAL A 235 -8.48 -1.96 23.90
CA VAL A 235 -9.27 -2.99 23.22
C VAL A 235 -9.53 -4.13 24.19
N ASP A 236 -10.74 -4.68 24.11
CA ASP A 236 -11.15 -5.87 24.85
C ASP A 236 -10.54 -7.13 24.22
N GLY A 237 -9.99 -8.01 25.06
CA GLY A 237 -9.21 -9.18 24.66
C GLY A 237 -10.02 -10.27 23.96
N ASP A 238 -11.29 -10.40 24.33
CA ASP A 238 -12.22 -11.41 23.81
C ASP A 238 -12.74 -11.09 22.40
N LYS A 239 -12.55 -9.85 21.92
CA LYS A 239 -13.02 -9.43 20.60
C LYS A 239 -12.20 -10.09 19.49
N GLU A 240 -12.83 -10.28 18.34
CA GLU A 240 -12.14 -10.69 17.11
C GLU A 240 -11.49 -9.49 16.42
N VAL A 241 -10.38 -9.72 15.73
CA VAL A 241 -9.68 -8.72 14.89
C VAL A 241 -10.66 -8.02 13.94
N SER A 242 -11.54 -8.77 13.29
CA SER A 242 -12.57 -8.28 12.34
C SER A 242 -13.50 -7.21 12.92
N THR A 243 -13.72 -7.23 14.23
CA THR A 243 -14.62 -6.29 14.92
C THR A 243 -13.90 -5.04 15.43
N VAL A 244 -12.58 -5.10 15.50
CA VAL A 244 -11.74 -4.04 16.07
C VAL A 244 -11.05 -3.25 14.97
N PHE A 245 -10.56 -3.90 13.93
CA PHE A 245 -9.76 -3.29 12.87
C PHE A 245 -10.48 -3.37 11.52
N ASP A 246 -10.26 -2.38 10.68
CA ASP A 246 -10.64 -2.40 9.26
C ASP A 246 -9.40 -2.11 8.39
N TYR A 247 -9.51 -2.19 7.06
CA TYR A 247 -8.37 -1.99 6.17
C TYR A 247 -7.75 -0.58 6.21
N LEU A 248 -8.44 0.41 6.79
CA LEU A 248 -7.98 1.79 6.94
C LEU A 248 -7.52 2.09 8.37
N ASP A 249 -8.13 1.42 9.35
CA ASP A 249 -7.97 1.63 10.77
C ASP A 249 -7.36 0.37 11.40
N ARG A 250 -6.11 0.10 10.99
CA ARG A 250 -5.37 -1.15 11.23
C ARG A 250 -4.15 -0.98 12.15
N TYR A 251 -4.08 0.12 12.90
CA TYR A 251 -2.90 0.49 13.67
C TYR A 251 -3.02 0.05 15.14
N ALA A 252 -2.03 -0.70 15.62
CA ALA A 252 -1.97 -1.21 16.97
C ALA A 252 -0.71 -0.72 17.70
N MET A 253 -0.88 -0.37 18.98
CA MET A 253 0.19 0.03 19.90
C MET A 253 0.24 -0.93 21.08
N CYS A 254 1.43 -1.43 21.37
CA CYS A 254 1.69 -2.31 22.51
C CYS A 254 2.71 -1.65 23.43
N PHE A 255 2.37 -1.48 24.71
CA PHE A 255 3.34 -1.07 25.73
C PHE A 255 3.75 -2.26 26.57
N LEU A 256 5.06 -2.51 26.66
CA LEU A 256 5.64 -3.55 27.50
C LEU A 256 6.23 -2.91 28.75
N ASN A 257 5.70 -3.31 29.90
CA ASN A 257 6.10 -2.75 31.19
C ASN A 257 6.09 -3.79 32.30
N LYS A 258 7.28 -4.14 32.80
CA LYS A 258 7.38 -4.93 34.04
C LYS A 258 7.31 -4.06 35.28
N THR A 259 6.59 -4.56 36.28
CA THR A 259 6.56 -3.97 37.62
C THR A 259 7.96 -3.91 38.25
N LYS A 260 8.19 -2.94 39.15
CA LYS A 260 9.52 -2.61 39.68
C LYS A 260 10.25 -3.78 40.38
N LYS A 261 9.54 -4.80 40.88
CA LYS A 261 10.14 -5.94 41.59
C LYS A 261 10.90 -6.89 40.66
N ASP A 262 10.49 -7.01 39.40
CA ASP A 262 11.12 -7.93 38.43
C ASP A 262 12.27 -7.29 37.64
N ARG A 263 12.56 -6.01 37.89
CA ARG A 263 13.64 -5.29 37.18
C ARG A 263 15.04 -5.78 37.56
N SER A 264 15.18 -6.53 38.64
CA SER A 264 16.45 -7.08 39.13
C SER A 264 17.01 -8.21 38.26
N THR A 265 16.24 -8.76 37.31
CA THR A 265 16.70 -9.81 36.37
C THR A 265 17.18 -9.27 35.03
N TYR A 266 17.18 -7.94 34.83
CA TYR A 266 17.68 -7.33 33.61
C TYR A 266 19.21 -7.28 33.60
N GLY A 267 19.81 -8.25 32.90
CA GLY A 267 21.22 -8.23 32.53
C GLY A 267 21.39 -7.79 31.08
N ILE A 268 22.36 -6.90 30.84
CA ILE A 268 22.86 -6.60 29.50
C ILE A 268 24.15 -7.42 29.35
N ASP A 269 24.08 -8.53 28.63
CA ASP A 269 25.29 -9.16 28.11
C ASP A 269 25.51 -8.59 26.72
N PHE A 270 26.47 -7.68 26.56
CA PHE A 270 26.87 -7.24 25.23
C PHE A 270 27.59 -8.38 24.52
N GLN A 271 26.83 -9.25 23.86
CA GLN A 271 27.32 -10.02 22.71
C GLN A 271 26.64 -9.49 21.46
N PRO A 272 27.39 -9.04 20.44
CA PRO A 272 26.83 -8.63 19.16
C PRO A 272 26.26 -9.88 18.47
N SER A 273 24.96 -10.08 18.61
CA SER A 273 24.21 -11.07 17.86
C SER A 273 23.48 -10.33 16.73
N PHE A 274 23.96 -10.55 15.50
CA PHE A 274 23.20 -10.18 14.31
C PHE A 274 22.12 -11.25 14.11
N MET A 275 20.90 -10.96 14.55
CA MET A 275 19.75 -11.69 14.02
C MET A 275 19.59 -11.30 12.55
N GLY A 276 19.89 -12.22 11.64
CA GLY A 276 19.46 -12.10 10.24
C GLY A 276 17.95 -12.24 10.15
N ALA A 277 17.33 -11.63 9.14
CA ALA A 277 15.89 -11.69 8.87
C ALA A 277 15.31 -13.12 8.94
N ASP A 278 16.09 -14.12 8.52
CA ASP A 278 15.76 -15.55 8.57
C ASP A 278 15.37 -16.08 9.95
N SER A 279 15.91 -15.49 11.01
CA SER A 279 15.66 -15.91 12.39
C SER A 279 14.33 -15.40 12.95
N LEU A 280 13.85 -14.26 12.47
CA LEU A 280 12.50 -13.74 12.78
C LEU A 280 11.43 -14.46 11.97
N ILE A 281 11.73 -14.83 10.73
CA ILE A 281 10.81 -15.59 9.87
C ILE A 281 10.46 -16.93 10.53
N ARG A 282 11.46 -17.70 10.98
CA ARG A 282 11.25 -18.97 11.71
C ARG A 282 10.47 -18.83 13.02
N VAL A 283 10.47 -17.64 13.60
CA VAL A 283 9.76 -17.35 14.86
C VAL A 283 8.27 -17.15 14.63
N LEU A 284 7.88 -16.67 13.46
CA LEU A 284 6.49 -16.43 13.09
C LEU A 284 5.77 -17.73 12.73
N ASP A 285 6.50 -18.71 12.19
CA ASP A 285 5.95 -20.01 11.78
C ASP A 285 5.30 -20.79 12.94
N SER A 286 5.66 -20.49 14.19
CA SER A 286 5.08 -21.11 15.39
C SER A 286 3.93 -20.31 16.01
N LEU A 287 3.60 -19.15 15.48
CA LEU A 287 2.60 -18.22 16.02
C LEU A 287 1.31 -18.29 15.19
N PRO A 288 0.14 -17.93 15.76
CA PRO A 288 -1.10 -17.77 15.01
C PRO A 288 -1.10 -16.53 14.08
N ILE A 289 0.09 -16.00 13.79
CA ILE A 289 0.39 -14.91 12.87
C ILE A 289 0.86 -15.54 11.56
N ARG A 290 0.35 -15.05 10.43
CA ARG A 290 0.61 -15.67 9.12
C ARG A 290 1.86 -15.15 8.40
N GLY A 291 2.45 -14.05 8.87
CA GLY A 291 3.69 -13.50 8.30
C GLY A 291 3.90 -12.02 8.61
N LEU A 292 5.06 -11.50 8.18
CA LEU A 292 5.39 -10.07 8.20
C LEU A 292 5.45 -9.52 6.77
N ARG A 293 5.04 -8.27 6.59
CA ARG A 293 5.20 -7.59 5.29
C ARG A 293 6.51 -6.82 5.19
N VAL A 294 6.95 -6.26 6.31
CA VAL A 294 8.16 -5.44 6.43
C VAL A 294 9.02 -5.98 7.56
N GLU A 295 10.33 -5.87 7.42
CA GLU A 295 11.25 -6.23 8.50
C GLU A 295 11.05 -5.31 9.71
N PRO A 296 11.09 -5.86 10.95
CA PRO A 296 10.93 -5.05 12.15
C PRO A 296 12.04 -4.00 12.27
N THR A 297 11.64 -2.73 12.27
CA THR A 297 12.57 -1.62 12.50
C THR A 297 12.71 -1.38 13.99
N VAL A 298 13.95 -1.36 14.49
CA VAL A 298 14.26 -1.26 15.92
C VAL A 298 14.97 0.05 16.22
N PHE A 299 14.39 0.88 17.07
CA PHE A 299 14.96 2.16 17.51
C PHE A 299 15.41 2.06 18.98
N SER A 300 16.59 2.61 19.26
CA SER A 300 17.05 2.89 20.63
C SER A 300 17.00 4.41 20.87
N SER A 301 16.70 4.84 22.10
CA SER A 301 16.60 6.27 22.47
C SER A 301 17.86 7.11 22.15
N SER A 302 19.02 6.47 21.96
CA SER A 302 20.25 7.16 21.51
C SER A 302 20.22 7.64 20.05
N MET A 303 19.30 7.13 19.21
CA MET A 303 19.12 7.54 17.82
C MET A 303 18.12 8.69 17.65
N GLU A 304 17.19 8.88 18.61
CA GLU A 304 16.20 9.98 18.57
C GLU A 304 16.85 11.38 18.58
N VAL A 305 18.00 11.53 19.25
CA VAL A 305 18.76 12.81 19.26
C VAL A 305 19.26 13.16 17.86
N LYS A 306 19.66 12.17 17.05
CA LYS A 306 20.20 12.41 15.71
C LYS A 306 19.10 12.67 14.68
N GLU A 307 17.99 11.94 14.72
CA GLU A 307 16.89 12.15 13.77
C GLU A 307 16.07 13.42 14.07
N ALA A 308 15.86 13.77 15.34
CA ALA A 308 15.28 15.06 15.69
C ALA A 308 16.18 16.24 15.29
N GLU A 309 17.51 16.09 15.37
CA GLU A 309 18.46 17.08 14.83
C GLU A 309 18.45 17.13 13.29
N ILE A 310 18.35 15.98 12.61
CA ILE A 310 18.33 15.92 11.14
C ILE A 310 17.02 16.50 10.58
N SER A 311 15.87 16.21 11.20
CA SER A 311 14.56 16.77 10.83
C SER A 311 14.43 18.26 11.20
N ARG A 312 15.05 18.71 12.30
CA ARG A 312 15.19 20.14 12.62
C ARG A 312 16.12 20.87 11.64
N LYS A 313 17.21 20.23 11.19
CA LYS A 313 18.10 20.81 10.17
C LYS A 313 17.40 20.90 8.81
N ARG A 314 16.61 19.91 8.41
CA ARG A 314 15.81 19.94 7.16
C ARG A 314 14.73 21.02 7.16
N SER A 315 14.04 21.23 8.28
CA SER A 315 13.06 22.32 8.41
C SER A 315 13.69 23.71 8.52
N PHE A 316 14.93 23.83 9.01
CA PHE A 316 15.68 25.09 8.99
C PHE A 316 16.19 25.48 7.60
N VAL A 317 16.54 24.51 6.74
CA VAL A 317 16.94 24.78 5.35
C VAL A 317 15.74 25.25 4.51
N ALA A 318 14.54 24.69 4.75
CA ALA A 318 13.32 25.11 4.06
C ALA A 318 12.84 26.53 4.46
N LYS A 319 13.21 27.03 5.66
CA LYS A 319 12.86 28.40 6.12
C LYS A 319 13.87 29.49 5.75
N LYS A 320 14.97 29.13 5.07
CA LYS A 320 16.06 30.06 4.70
C LYS A 320 16.23 30.27 3.20
N VAL A 321 15.18 30.02 2.41
CA VAL A 321 15.09 30.60 1.06
C VAL A 321 14.29 31.90 1.21
N PRO A 322 14.91 33.08 1.05
CA PRO A 322 14.14 34.32 1.02
C PRO A 322 13.22 34.26 -0.20
N ASN A 323 11.95 34.55 0.02
CA ASN A 323 11.00 34.89 -1.04
C ASN A 323 11.61 36.03 -1.87
N PHE A 324 12.20 35.71 -3.01
CA PHE A 324 12.38 36.68 -4.08
C PHE A 324 11.07 36.71 -4.87
N CYS A 325 10.20 37.63 -4.46
CA CYS A 325 9.23 38.22 -5.36
C CYS A 325 9.97 38.85 -6.54
N LEU A 326 9.64 38.45 -7.76
CA LEU A 326 9.72 39.33 -8.92
C LEU A 326 8.40 39.24 -9.67
N CYS A 327 7.55 40.22 -9.41
CA CYS A 327 6.56 40.67 -10.38
C CYS A 327 7.27 41.42 -11.52
N ASN A 328 6.68 41.28 -12.70
CA ASN A 328 6.60 42.25 -13.80
C ASN A 328 7.69 42.34 -14.89
N ILE A 329 7.15 42.43 -16.12
CA ILE A 329 7.67 43.01 -17.39
C ILE A 329 8.55 42.04 -18.21
N CYS A 330 8.28 41.69 -19.48
CA CYS A 330 7.46 42.24 -20.57
C CYS A 330 6.54 41.16 -21.18
#